data_AF-A0A9W9YLE1-F1
#
_entry.id   AF-A0A9W9YLE1-F1
#
_cell.length_a   1.000
_cell.length_b   1.000
_cell.length_c   1.000
_cell.angle_alpha   90.00
_cell.angle_beta   90.00
_cell.angle_gamma   90.00
#
_symmetry.space_group_name_H-M   'P 1'
#
loop_
_entity.id
_entity.type
_entity.pdbx_description
1 polymer ?
#
loop_
_entity_poly.entity_id
_entity_poly.type
_entity_poly.pdbx_seq_one_letter_code
_entity_poly.pdbx_strand_id
1 'polypeptide(L)'
;MVNLTRRLGNAKNELGVLYMNKAAAMMDSGAEPSIQERELWKKSFSHFESGIRTFDITDDSANKALLLSNLGRLMRLCAQAVGGVETKLTGRRGEFTQEERGYYNKAFEFYNRALRCLAERKKSPEVWDTVTWELSGSYFSMASLLQDYAPLSSYAQEQVEQDVTELMMKALRLCEPSVSGSMPHVRPQSTQQLYHRIASIHHRLASLYHNSYRNQAVDQSKKKARSLAELHYGKAVGYLDAALYPCEWIRILLEQVAMCEYHVTTHGGSAAAIRSLQAALEHLFQTRRALEYLGSLKVDKGSECETATDSKGEESSKVHEKCGSEVKWEELRTLIPILESRLTSALKDIVKANSVLKNKGKTSRDWGGLETAKQMYSVALRSSSTSGDEDIVKKCQRIAETLQNLQEIMKETR
;
A
#
# COMPACT_ATOMS: atom_id res chain seq x y z
N MET A 1 18.76 33.74 31.41
CA MET A 1 17.83 34.17 30.34
C MET A 1 17.57 33.07 29.32
N VAL A 2 18.60 32.49 28.69
CA VAL A 2 18.49 31.40 27.68
C VAL A 2 17.64 30.20 28.14
N ASN A 3 17.77 29.75 29.39
CA ASN A 3 17.02 28.59 29.90
C ASN A 3 15.50 28.89 30.07
N LEU A 4 15.13 30.14 30.38
CA LEU A 4 13.71 30.54 30.46
C LEU A 4 13.08 30.63 29.06
N THR A 5 13.81 31.18 28.09
CA THR A 5 13.39 31.25 26.68
C THR A 5 13.18 29.84 26.10
N ARG A 6 14.10 28.91 26.37
CA ARG A 6 13.95 27.50 25.93
C ARG A 6 12.73 26.82 26.57
N ARG A 7 12.49 27.03 27.87
CA ARG A 7 11.29 26.50 28.56
C ARG A 7 10.00 27.08 27.98
N LEU A 8 9.99 28.37 27.62
CA LEU A 8 8.86 29.00 26.94
C LEU A 8 8.59 28.33 25.57
N GLY A 9 9.64 28.07 24.79
CA GLY A 9 9.52 27.34 23.52
C GLY A 9 8.90 25.95 23.68
N ASN A 10 9.34 25.20 24.69
CA ASN A 10 8.77 23.89 25.03
C ASN A 10 7.28 23.99 25.43
N ALA A 11 6.92 24.95 26.30
CA ALA A 11 5.54 25.16 26.69
C ALA A 11 4.64 25.53 25.49
N LYS A 12 5.17 26.32 24.53
CA LYS A 12 4.48 26.62 23.28
C LYS A 12 4.27 25.38 22.42
N ASN A 13 5.26 24.49 22.34
CA ASN A 13 5.11 23.20 21.66
C ASN A 13 3.99 22.35 22.28
N GLU A 14 4.02 22.18 23.60
CA GLU A 14 3.01 21.39 24.34
C GLU A 14 1.59 21.94 24.14
N LEU A 15 1.42 23.26 24.26
CA LEU A 15 0.11 23.91 24.01
C LEU A 15 -0.35 23.73 22.56
N GLY A 16 0.56 23.86 21.60
CA GLY A 16 0.24 23.64 20.19
C GLY A 16 -0.25 22.20 19.94
N VAL A 17 0.44 21.21 20.50
CA VAL A 17 0.06 19.80 20.42
C VAL A 17 -1.27 19.55 21.12
N LEU A 18 -1.51 20.15 22.30
CA LEU A 18 -2.76 20.04 23.03
C LEU A 18 -3.95 20.49 22.17
N TYR A 19 -3.87 21.67 21.55
CA TYR A 19 -4.95 22.18 20.69
C TYR A 19 -5.13 21.33 19.43
N MET A 20 -4.04 20.85 18.82
CA MET A 20 -4.11 19.95 17.68
C MET A 20 -4.84 18.64 18.03
N ASN A 21 -4.50 18.02 19.17
CA ASN A 21 -5.14 16.78 19.62
C ASN A 21 -6.62 17.01 19.98
N LYS A 22 -6.97 18.16 20.57
CA LYS A 22 -8.36 18.53 20.80
C LYS A 22 -9.14 18.66 19.50
N ALA A 23 -8.55 19.29 18.48
CA ALA A 23 -9.18 19.39 17.17
C ALA A 23 -9.36 18.00 16.53
N ALA A 24 -8.35 17.15 16.59
CA ALA A 24 -8.42 15.79 16.07
C ALA A 24 -9.51 14.94 16.76
N ALA A 25 -9.74 15.14 18.05
CA ALA A 25 -10.80 14.47 18.79
C ALA A 25 -12.22 14.98 18.45
N MET A 26 -12.33 16.17 17.83
CA MET A 26 -13.59 16.73 17.34
C MET A 26 -13.87 16.39 15.89
N MET A 27 -12.90 15.78 15.18
CA MET A 27 -13.04 15.44 13.77
C MET A 27 -14.09 14.34 13.62
N ASP A 28 -15.22 14.69 13.00
CA ASP A 28 -16.28 13.76 12.66
C ASP A 28 -16.12 13.28 11.21
N SER A 29 -16.13 11.96 11.02
CA SER A 29 -15.93 11.37 9.69
C SER A 29 -17.21 11.58 8.89
N GLY A 30 -17.13 12.36 7.81
CA GLY A 30 -18.27 12.63 6.92
C GLY A 30 -18.87 14.03 7.03
N ALA A 31 -18.51 14.81 8.06
CA ALA A 31 -19.06 16.16 8.27
C ALA A 31 -18.04 17.27 7.96
N GLU A 32 -18.54 18.46 7.61
CA GLU A 32 -17.68 19.63 7.45
C GLU A 32 -17.08 20.07 8.81
N PRO A 33 -15.80 20.51 8.83
CA PRO A 33 -15.16 20.95 10.06
C PRO A 33 -15.86 22.15 10.70
N SER A 34 -16.22 22.00 11.97
CA SER A 34 -16.95 23.02 12.73
C SER A 34 -16.12 24.30 12.93
N ILE A 35 -16.79 25.41 13.23
CA ILE A 35 -16.10 26.68 13.56
C ILE A 35 -15.16 26.49 14.76
N GLN A 36 -15.59 25.75 15.78
CA GLN A 36 -14.79 25.48 16.97
C GLN A 36 -13.53 24.68 16.65
N GLU A 37 -13.65 23.68 15.78
CA GLU A 37 -12.51 22.88 15.31
C GLU A 37 -11.50 23.75 14.55
N ARG A 38 -11.96 24.59 13.63
CA ARG A 38 -11.12 25.52 12.87
C ARG A 38 -10.42 26.54 13.78
N GLU A 39 -11.07 27.00 14.85
CA GLU A 39 -10.45 27.86 15.86
C GLU A 39 -9.36 27.13 16.66
N LEU A 40 -9.51 25.83 16.95
CA LEU A 40 -8.47 25.03 17.57
C LEU A 40 -7.25 24.88 16.63
N TRP A 41 -7.46 24.73 15.32
CA TRP A 41 -6.35 24.73 14.36
C TRP A 41 -5.57 26.04 14.39
N LYS A 42 -6.26 27.20 14.40
CA LYS A 42 -5.62 28.51 14.48
C LYS A 42 -4.82 28.70 15.77
N LYS A 43 -5.37 28.26 16.91
CA LYS A 43 -4.67 28.29 18.20
C LYS A 43 -3.41 27.43 18.17
N SER A 44 -3.54 26.19 17.71
CA SER A 44 -2.41 25.26 17.55
C SER A 44 -1.30 25.86 16.69
N PHE A 45 -1.67 26.39 15.52
CA PHE A 45 -0.76 27.05 14.59
C PHE A 45 -0.02 28.24 15.24
N SER A 46 -0.75 29.15 15.90
CA SER A 46 -0.17 30.32 16.56
C SER A 46 0.84 29.94 17.65
N HIS A 47 0.55 28.90 18.42
CA HIS A 47 1.47 28.38 19.43
C HIS A 47 2.76 27.82 18.80
N PHE A 48 2.64 27.03 17.74
CA PHE A 48 3.82 26.51 17.04
C PHE A 48 4.66 27.62 16.41
N GLU A 49 4.05 28.57 15.72
CA GLU A 49 4.74 29.73 15.15
C GLU A 49 5.48 30.55 16.21
N SER A 50 4.81 30.82 17.33
CA SER A 50 5.42 31.53 18.46
C SER A 50 6.59 30.76 19.04
N GLY A 51 6.50 29.43 19.12
CA GLY A 51 7.60 28.58 19.56
C GLY A 51 8.79 28.61 18.60
N ILE A 52 8.55 28.64 17.28
CA ILE A 52 9.61 28.71 16.26
C ILE A 52 10.42 29.99 16.44
N ARG A 53 9.74 31.13 16.59
CA ARG A 53 10.39 32.42 16.88
C ARG A 53 11.22 32.37 18.17
N THR A 54 10.77 31.59 19.15
CA THR A 54 11.48 31.42 20.43
C THR A 54 12.78 30.62 20.25
N PHE A 55 12.74 29.52 19.49
CA PHE A 55 13.93 28.71 19.21
C PHE A 55 14.88 29.33 18.19
N ASP A 56 14.38 30.22 17.32
CA ASP A 56 15.23 31.09 16.48
C ASP A 56 16.13 31.98 17.33
N ILE A 57 15.59 32.55 18.42
CA ILE A 57 16.36 33.41 19.34
C ILE A 57 17.43 32.61 20.09
N THR A 58 17.18 31.33 20.37
CA THR A 58 18.13 30.47 21.11
C THR A 58 19.03 29.64 20.20
N ASP A 59 18.94 29.80 18.88
CA ASP A 59 19.62 28.99 17.86
C ASP A 59 19.44 27.46 18.06
N ASP A 60 18.26 27.06 18.54
CA ASP A 60 17.93 25.66 18.82
C ASP A 60 17.26 25.01 17.60
N SER A 61 18.11 24.65 16.63
CA SER A 61 17.66 24.06 15.36
C SER A 61 16.88 22.76 15.52
N ALA A 62 17.18 21.94 16.53
CA ALA A 62 16.50 20.68 16.79
C ALA A 62 15.06 20.91 17.25
N ASN A 63 14.85 21.77 18.26
CA ASN A 63 13.50 22.05 18.74
C ASN A 63 12.69 22.90 17.75
N LYS A 64 13.33 23.77 16.98
CA LYS A 64 12.70 24.44 15.84
C LYS A 64 12.20 23.44 14.79
N ALA A 65 13.01 22.44 14.45
CA ALA A 65 12.62 21.41 13.49
C ALA A 65 11.43 20.57 14.00
N LEU A 66 11.37 20.25 15.30
CA LEU A 66 10.22 19.58 15.91
C LEU A 66 8.92 20.38 15.79
N LEU A 67 8.98 21.70 16.04
CA LEU A 67 7.80 22.57 15.85
C LEU A 67 7.35 22.66 14.40
N LEU A 68 8.30 22.76 13.47
CA LEU A 68 8.00 22.72 12.04
C LEU A 68 7.37 21.38 11.64
N SER A 69 7.87 20.26 12.19
CA SER A 69 7.25 18.94 12.02
C SER A 69 5.80 18.91 12.53
N ASN A 70 5.54 19.50 13.70
CA ASN A 70 4.20 19.58 14.27
C ASN A 70 3.26 20.47 13.45
N LEU A 71 3.75 21.55 12.84
CA LEU A 71 2.98 22.31 11.85
C LEU A 71 2.63 21.46 10.62
N GLY A 72 3.57 20.66 10.13
CA GLY A 72 3.31 19.70 9.05
C GLY A 72 2.19 18.71 9.42
N ARG A 73 2.22 18.17 10.65
CA ARG A 73 1.18 17.27 11.16
C ARG A 73 -0.18 17.97 11.29
N LEU A 74 -0.20 19.21 11.77
CA LEU A 74 -1.42 20.01 11.84
C LEU A 74 -2.04 20.23 10.46
N MET A 75 -1.23 20.55 9.44
CA MET A 75 -1.73 20.72 8.07
C MET A 75 -2.33 19.42 7.52
N ARG A 76 -1.71 18.25 7.77
CA ARG A 76 -2.31 16.96 7.39
C ARG A 76 -3.66 16.72 8.07
N LEU A 77 -3.78 17.08 9.36
CA LEU A 77 -5.04 16.98 10.09
C LEU A 77 -6.11 17.86 9.44
N CYS A 78 -5.78 19.11 9.09
CA CYS A 78 -6.70 20.00 8.38
C CYS A 78 -7.13 19.40 7.03
N ALA A 79 -6.19 18.83 6.25
CA ALA A 79 -6.51 18.14 5.00
C ALA A 79 -7.49 16.97 5.22
N GLN A 80 -7.26 16.14 6.24
CA GLN A 80 -8.16 15.02 6.56
C GLN A 80 -9.58 15.50 6.90
N ALA A 81 -9.67 16.55 7.71
CA ALA A 81 -10.95 17.09 8.15
C ALA A 81 -11.75 17.71 7.00
N VAL A 82 -11.12 18.47 6.10
CA VAL A 82 -11.83 19.07 4.95
C VAL A 82 -12.10 18.09 3.81
N GLY A 83 -11.29 17.03 3.70
CA GLY A 83 -11.45 16.00 2.67
C GLY A 83 -12.42 14.89 3.03
N GLY A 84 -12.61 14.63 4.34
CA GLY A 84 -13.44 13.55 4.85
C GLY A 84 -14.94 13.79 4.70
N VAL A 85 -15.37 14.91 4.09
CA VAL A 85 -16.77 15.30 4.00
C VAL A 85 -17.51 14.40 3.00
N GLU A 86 -18.59 13.79 3.46
CA GLU A 86 -19.46 12.98 2.62
C GLU A 86 -20.37 13.86 1.77
N THR A 87 -20.56 13.44 0.52
CA THR A 87 -21.50 14.08 -0.37
C THR A 87 -22.92 13.72 0.05
N LYS A 88 -23.79 14.74 0.19
CA LYS A 88 -25.21 14.57 0.56
C LYS A 88 -25.98 13.60 -0.35
N LEU A 89 -25.53 13.45 -1.59
CA LEU A 89 -26.15 12.59 -2.60
C LEU A 89 -25.81 11.10 -2.42
N THR A 90 -24.61 10.77 -1.96
CA THR A 90 -24.13 9.37 -1.97
C THR A 90 -23.77 8.83 -0.58
N GLY A 91 -23.67 9.68 0.45
CA GLY A 91 -23.16 9.27 1.75
C GLY A 91 -21.72 8.73 1.66
N ARG A 92 -20.97 9.20 0.66
CA ARG A 92 -19.57 8.83 0.44
C ARG A 92 -18.74 10.08 0.22
N ARG A 93 -17.47 9.98 0.60
CA ARG A 93 -16.45 10.99 0.34
C ARG A 93 -16.41 11.37 -1.15
N GLY A 94 -16.29 12.68 -1.41
CA GLY A 94 -16.16 13.24 -2.76
C GLY A 94 -14.75 13.11 -3.37
N GLU A 95 -14.57 13.74 -4.53
CA GLU A 95 -13.25 13.88 -5.17
C GLU A 95 -12.26 14.65 -4.28
N PHE A 96 -10.96 14.37 -4.45
CA PHE A 96 -9.88 15.06 -3.75
C PHE A 96 -9.88 16.56 -4.09
N THR A 97 -10.02 17.40 -3.06
CA THR A 97 -10.30 18.83 -3.28
C THR A 97 -9.03 19.68 -3.39
N GLN A 98 -9.17 20.87 -3.96
CA GLN A 98 -8.09 21.86 -3.98
C GLN A 98 -7.73 22.36 -2.57
N GLU A 99 -8.69 22.35 -1.62
CA GLU A 99 -8.43 22.73 -0.23
C GLU A 99 -7.51 21.70 0.44
N GLU A 100 -7.80 20.40 0.28
CA GLU A 100 -6.92 19.32 0.75
C GLU A 100 -5.52 19.42 0.16
N ARG A 101 -5.43 19.62 -1.16
CA ARG A 101 -4.16 19.84 -1.86
C ARG A 101 -3.36 20.97 -1.23
N GLY A 102 -4.02 22.09 -0.93
CA GLY A 102 -3.40 23.25 -0.28
C GLY A 102 -2.80 22.92 1.08
N TYR A 103 -3.52 22.16 1.90
CA TYR A 103 -3.02 21.72 3.21
C TYR A 103 -1.85 20.73 3.10
N TYR A 104 -1.92 19.73 2.21
CA TYR A 104 -0.79 18.83 1.99
C TYR A 104 0.47 19.56 1.49
N ASN A 105 0.32 20.50 0.57
CA ASN A 105 1.46 21.30 0.09
C ASN A 105 2.10 22.11 1.22
N LYS A 106 1.30 22.75 2.09
CA LYS A 106 1.82 23.42 3.30
C LYS A 106 2.51 22.43 4.24
N ALA A 107 1.98 21.21 4.39
CA ALA A 107 2.64 20.18 5.18
C ALA A 107 4.04 19.86 4.64
N PHE A 108 4.16 19.65 3.32
CA PHE A 108 5.45 19.42 2.66
C PHE A 108 6.42 20.59 2.88
N GLU A 109 5.95 21.83 2.77
CA GLU A 109 6.77 23.01 3.02
C GLU A 109 7.34 23.02 4.45
N PHE A 110 6.51 22.75 5.45
CA PHE A 110 6.95 22.73 6.85
C PHE A 110 7.96 21.63 7.14
N TYR A 111 7.74 20.40 6.65
CA TYR A 111 8.71 19.31 6.82
C TYR A 111 10.02 19.59 6.07
N ASN A 112 9.96 20.12 4.86
CA ASN A 112 11.17 20.50 4.12
C ASN A 112 11.93 21.66 4.82
N ARG A 113 11.22 22.61 5.42
CA ARG A 113 11.84 23.64 6.28
C ARG A 113 12.49 23.03 7.52
N ALA A 114 11.89 22.01 8.12
CA ALA A 114 12.47 21.29 9.26
C ALA A 114 13.78 20.61 8.87
N LEU A 115 13.82 19.88 7.74
CA LEU A 115 15.05 19.24 7.24
C LEU A 115 16.13 20.27 6.89
N ARG A 116 15.78 21.38 6.24
CA ARG A 116 16.72 22.48 5.98
C ARG A 116 17.27 23.09 7.26
N CYS A 117 16.44 23.22 8.31
CA CYS A 117 16.84 23.74 9.62
C CYS A 117 17.88 22.82 10.30
N LEU A 118 17.73 21.50 10.15
CA LEU A 118 18.68 20.53 10.70
C LEU A 118 19.99 20.48 9.91
N ALA A 119 19.95 20.83 8.62
CA ALA A 119 21.03 20.81 7.62
C ALA A 119 21.62 19.41 7.34
N GLU A 120 22.03 18.69 8.38
CA GLU A 120 22.65 17.38 8.29
C GLU A 120 22.04 16.41 9.32
N ARG A 121 21.78 15.18 8.87
CA ARG A 121 21.31 14.09 9.74
C ARG A 121 22.22 13.83 10.95
N LYS A 122 23.53 13.99 10.79
CA LYS A 122 24.52 13.67 11.84
C LYS A 122 24.34 14.50 13.12
N LYS A 123 23.79 15.71 13.03
CA LYS A 123 23.63 16.63 14.17
C LYS A 123 22.49 16.21 15.10
N SER A 124 21.34 15.82 14.51
CA SER A 124 20.13 15.43 15.23
C SER A 124 19.46 14.25 14.54
N PRO A 125 20.06 13.05 14.58
CA PRO A 125 19.61 11.91 13.76
C PRO A 125 18.19 11.46 14.06
N GLU A 126 17.78 11.45 15.34
CA GLU A 126 16.42 11.05 15.73
C GLU A 126 15.34 12.01 15.19
N VAL A 127 15.59 13.32 15.31
CA VAL A 127 14.69 14.36 14.80
C VAL A 127 14.64 14.32 13.27
N TRP A 128 15.80 14.16 12.62
CA TRP A 128 15.89 14.03 11.18
C TRP A 128 15.08 12.84 10.67
N ASP A 129 15.27 11.67 11.28
CA ASP A 129 14.60 10.44 10.89
C ASP A 129 13.09 10.54 11.09
N THR A 130 12.65 11.16 12.20
CA THR A 130 11.22 11.44 12.46
C THR A 130 10.61 12.35 11.40
N VAL A 131 11.25 13.49 11.10
CA VAL A 131 10.76 14.44 10.09
C VAL A 131 10.71 13.80 8.71
N THR A 132 11.73 13.01 8.37
CA THR A 132 11.81 12.33 7.08
C THR A 132 10.74 11.25 6.95
N TRP A 133 10.46 10.50 8.02
CA TRP A 133 9.38 9.53 8.07
C TRP A 133 8.00 10.18 7.87
N GLU A 134 7.74 11.30 8.55
CA GLU A 134 6.49 12.06 8.42
C GLU A 134 6.33 12.66 7.02
N LEU A 135 7.40 13.21 6.43
CA LEU A 135 7.37 13.75 5.08
C LEU A 135 7.06 12.67 4.04
N SER A 136 7.73 11.51 4.14
CA SER A 136 7.44 10.36 3.28
C SER A 136 5.98 9.91 3.42
N GLY A 137 5.50 9.78 4.66
CA GLY A 137 4.11 9.44 4.94
C GLY A 137 3.12 10.46 4.35
N SER A 138 3.47 11.75 4.38
CA SER A 138 2.64 12.82 3.81
C SER A 138 2.54 12.72 2.29
N TYR A 139 3.66 12.50 1.60
CA TYR A 139 3.67 12.30 0.15
C TYR A 139 2.84 11.07 -0.23
N PHE A 140 3.03 9.97 0.50
CA PHE A 140 2.28 8.74 0.30
C PHE A 140 0.77 8.92 0.53
N SER A 141 0.37 9.61 1.61
CA SER A 141 -1.05 9.88 1.90
C SER A 141 -1.72 10.72 0.82
N MET A 142 -1.08 11.80 0.36
CA MET A 142 -1.65 12.64 -0.69
C MET A 142 -1.76 11.89 -2.02
N ALA A 143 -0.70 11.17 -2.42
CA ALA A 143 -0.71 10.36 -3.63
C ALA A 143 -1.80 9.27 -3.57
N SER A 144 -2.01 8.71 -2.37
CA SER A 144 -3.06 7.75 -2.12
C SER A 144 -4.45 8.32 -2.37
N LEU A 145 -4.74 9.48 -1.76
CA LEU A 145 -6.01 10.16 -1.94
C LEU A 145 -6.26 10.60 -3.38
N LEU A 146 -5.22 11.06 -4.10
CA LEU A 146 -5.33 11.40 -5.51
C LEU A 146 -5.68 10.22 -6.40
N GLN A 147 -5.23 9.01 -6.05
CA GLN A 147 -5.53 7.81 -6.81
C GLN A 147 -6.89 7.21 -6.43
N ASP A 148 -7.26 7.26 -5.15
CA ASP A 148 -8.51 6.66 -4.64
C ASP A 148 -9.73 7.58 -4.87
N TYR A 149 -9.52 8.90 -4.89
CA TYR A 149 -10.54 9.93 -5.06
C TYR A 149 -10.13 10.95 -6.14
N ALA A 150 -9.72 10.45 -7.31
CA ALA A 150 -9.19 11.28 -8.39
C ALA A 150 -10.14 12.43 -8.78
N PRO A 151 -9.65 13.69 -8.88
CA PRO A 151 -10.47 14.85 -9.20
C PRO A 151 -10.72 14.99 -10.70
N LEU A 152 -11.36 13.98 -11.29
CA LEU A 152 -11.56 13.86 -12.73
C LEU A 152 -12.60 14.86 -13.26
N SER A 153 -13.40 15.48 -12.38
CA SER A 153 -14.26 16.62 -12.75
C SER A 153 -13.46 17.85 -13.19
N SER A 154 -12.23 17.99 -12.70
CA SER A 154 -11.41 19.21 -12.84
C SER A 154 -10.07 18.97 -13.52
N TYR A 155 -9.58 17.72 -13.55
CA TYR A 155 -8.27 17.37 -14.09
C TYR A 155 -8.36 16.18 -15.04
N ALA A 156 -7.52 16.19 -16.08
CA ALA A 156 -7.36 15.04 -16.96
C ALA A 156 -6.72 13.87 -16.20
N GLN A 157 -7.13 12.64 -16.52
CA GLN A 157 -6.61 11.42 -15.89
C GLN A 157 -5.07 11.36 -15.95
N GLU A 158 -4.47 11.64 -17.11
CA GLU A 158 -3.01 11.60 -17.28
C GLU A 158 -2.29 12.56 -16.32
N GLN A 159 -2.85 13.76 -16.09
CA GLN A 159 -2.28 14.71 -15.14
C GLN A 159 -2.34 14.17 -13.71
N VAL A 160 -3.45 13.55 -13.32
CA VAL A 160 -3.60 12.93 -11.99
C VAL A 160 -2.61 11.78 -11.82
N GLU A 161 -2.44 10.92 -12.83
CA GLU A 161 -1.50 9.81 -12.80
C GLU A 161 -0.03 10.29 -12.70
N GLN A 162 0.31 11.40 -13.36
CA GLN A 162 1.63 12.05 -13.24
C GLN A 162 1.87 12.59 -11.82
N ASP A 163 0.90 13.31 -11.24
CA ASP A 163 0.98 13.82 -9.87
C ASP A 163 1.18 12.69 -8.86
N VAL A 164 0.39 11.60 -8.98
CA VAL A 164 0.50 10.40 -8.13
C VAL A 164 1.90 9.81 -8.25
N THR A 165 2.41 9.64 -9.48
CA THR A 165 3.74 9.09 -9.72
C THR A 165 4.82 9.96 -9.08
N GLU A 166 4.76 11.27 -9.24
CA GLU A 166 5.75 12.20 -8.69
C GLU A 166 5.81 12.12 -7.15
N LEU A 167 4.64 12.16 -6.50
CA LEU A 167 4.53 12.08 -5.05
C LEU A 167 5.01 10.72 -4.51
N MET A 168 4.61 9.61 -5.14
CA MET A 168 5.08 8.27 -4.77
C MET A 168 6.61 8.14 -4.91
N MET A 169 7.19 8.67 -5.98
CA MET A 169 8.64 8.67 -6.17
C MET A 169 9.38 9.59 -5.18
N LYS A 170 8.76 10.70 -4.74
CA LYS A 170 9.28 11.50 -3.62
C LYS A 170 9.26 10.70 -2.31
N ALA A 171 8.17 9.98 -2.01
CA ALA A 171 8.09 9.12 -0.83
C ALA A 171 9.16 8.01 -0.85
N LEU A 172 9.31 7.30 -1.98
CA LEU A 172 10.33 6.26 -2.14
C LEU A 172 11.74 6.77 -1.94
N ARG A 173 12.10 7.94 -2.49
CA ARG A 173 13.45 8.52 -2.30
C ARG A 173 13.82 8.78 -0.84
N LEU A 174 12.82 8.97 0.03
CA LEU A 174 13.03 9.15 1.46
C LEU A 174 13.11 7.81 2.21
N CYS A 175 12.53 6.74 1.67
CA CYS A 175 12.45 5.41 2.31
C CYS A 175 13.52 4.43 1.81
N GLU A 176 13.75 4.36 0.50
CA GLU A 176 14.73 3.45 -0.11
C GLU A 176 16.16 3.96 0.17
N PRO A 177 17.12 3.04 0.39
CA PRO A 177 18.53 3.40 0.45
C PRO A 177 19.01 3.87 -0.93
N SER A 178 19.75 4.98 -0.98
CA SER A 178 20.24 5.61 -2.22
C SER A 178 21.26 4.75 -2.99
N VAL A 179 21.91 3.78 -2.32
CA VAL A 179 22.87 2.85 -2.91
C VAL A 179 22.66 1.47 -2.29
N SER A 180 22.80 0.40 -3.08
CA SER A 180 22.74 -0.98 -2.60
C SER A 180 23.72 -1.21 -1.44
N GLY A 181 23.22 -1.62 -0.27
CA GLY A 181 24.02 -1.79 0.96
C GLY A 181 24.21 -0.53 1.82
N SER A 182 23.70 0.63 1.41
CA SER A 182 23.67 1.82 2.28
C SER A 182 22.50 1.76 3.26
N MET A 183 22.70 2.30 4.47
CA MET A 183 21.61 2.46 5.43
C MET A 183 20.51 3.38 4.85
N PRO A 184 19.22 3.05 5.04
CA PRO A 184 18.14 3.94 4.63
C PRO A 184 18.30 5.35 5.21
N HIS A 185 17.75 6.34 4.49
CA HIS A 185 17.75 7.75 4.92
C HIS A 185 16.97 7.99 6.22
N VAL A 186 16.19 7.00 6.66
CA VAL A 186 15.38 6.97 7.89
C VAL A 186 15.76 5.74 8.71
N ARG A 187 15.99 5.88 10.02
CA ARG A 187 15.81 4.75 10.95
C ARG A 187 14.34 4.68 11.32
N PRO A 188 13.57 3.73 10.79
CA PRO A 188 12.18 3.59 11.19
C PRO A 188 12.10 3.10 12.63
N GLN A 189 10.99 3.37 13.31
CA GLN A 189 10.69 2.77 14.61
C GLN A 189 10.60 1.23 14.50
N SER A 190 10.20 0.72 13.34
CA SER A 190 10.22 -0.69 12.98
C SER A 190 10.65 -0.89 11.52
N THR A 191 11.64 -1.75 11.29
CA THR A 191 12.06 -2.16 9.93
C THR A 191 10.89 -2.72 9.13
N GLN A 192 9.97 -3.44 9.78
CA GLN A 192 8.78 -4.00 9.13
C GLN A 192 7.84 -2.90 8.61
N GLN A 193 7.64 -1.82 9.38
CA GLN A 193 6.80 -0.69 8.93
C GLN A 193 7.42 0.02 7.72
N LEU A 194 8.75 0.16 7.68
CA LEU A 194 9.44 0.73 6.52
C LEU A 194 9.24 -0.15 5.28
N TYR A 195 9.46 -1.45 5.41
CA TYR A 195 9.28 -2.39 4.30
C TYR A 195 7.82 -2.44 3.82
N HIS A 196 6.86 -2.47 4.74
CA HIS A 196 5.44 -2.40 4.38
C HIS A 196 5.08 -1.10 3.65
N ARG A 197 5.60 0.04 4.08
CA ARG A 197 5.40 1.32 3.38
C ARG A 197 6.01 1.31 1.97
N ILE A 198 7.24 0.82 1.83
CA ILE A 198 7.89 0.70 0.50
C ILE A 198 7.10 -0.25 -0.41
N ALA A 199 6.69 -1.40 0.12
CA ALA A 199 5.87 -2.37 -0.59
C ALA A 199 4.55 -1.75 -1.04
N SER A 200 3.87 -1.00 -0.17
CA SER A 200 2.61 -0.32 -0.45
C SER A 200 2.77 0.74 -1.55
N ILE A 201 3.82 1.56 -1.50
CA ILE A 201 4.09 2.56 -2.55
C ILE A 201 4.32 1.86 -3.90
N HIS A 202 5.12 0.80 -3.91
CA HIS A 202 5.37 0.03 -5.13
C HIS A 202 4.12 -0.67 -5.65
N HIS A 203 3.30 -1.25 -4.78
CA HIS A 203 2.02 -1.85 -5.19
C HIS A 203 1.14 -0.82 -5.87
N ARG A 204 0.96 0.36 -5.28
CA ARG A 204 0.12 1.42 -5.86
C ARG A 204 0.64 1.92 -7.22
N LEU A 205 1.96 2.09 -7.37
CA LEU A 205 2.59 2.40 -8.65
C LEU A 205 2.37 1.29 -9.67
N ALA A 206 2.49 0.03 -9.26
CA ALA A 206 2.28 -1.12 -10.12
C ALA A 206 0.83 -1.18 -10.63
N SER A 207 -0.16 -0.99 -9.76
CA SER A 207 -1.57 -0.97 -10.13
C SER A 207 -1.90 0.21 -11.06
N LEU A 208 -1.28 1.38 -10.85
CA LEU A 208 -1.39 2.54 -11.74
C LEU A 208 -0.88 2.21 -13.16
N TYR A 209 0.34 1.67 -13.26
CA TYR A 209 0.92 1.29 -14.54
C TYR A 209 0.22 0.10 -15.19
N HIS A 210 -0.33 -0.83 -14.40
CA HIS A 210 -1.17 -1.91 -14.92
C HIS A 210 -2.46 -1.34 -15.54
N ASN A 211 -3.11 -0.37 -14.89
CA ASN A 211 -4.25 0.33 -15.48
C ASN A 211 -3.88 1.03 -16.79
N SER A 212 -2.75 1.76 -16.80
CA SER A 212 -2.22 2.38 -18.02
C SER A 212 -1.96 1.36 -19.13
N TYR A 213 -1.34 0.21 -18.81
CA TYR A 213 -1.10 -0.89 -19.77
C TYR A 213 -2.40 -1.41 -20.40
N ARG A 214 -3.49 -1.46 -19.65
CA ARG A 214 -4.79 -1.94 -20.16
C ARG A 214 -5.49 -0.94 -21.08
N ASN A 215 -5.30 0.35 -20.84
CA ASN A 215 -6.05 1.43 -21.49
C ASN A 215 -5.27 2.16 -22.59
N GLN A 216 -3.95 1.98 -22.66
CA GLN A 216 -3.11 2.66 -23.64
C GLN A 216 -3.29 2.11 -25.06
N ALA A 217 -3.56 2.99 -26.02
CA ALA A 217 -3.68 2.65 -27.44
C ALA A 217 -2.33 2.59 -28.18
N VAL A 218 -1.32 3.33 -27.70
CA VAL A 218 0.00 3.41 -28.35
C VAL A 218 0.91 2.28 -27.86
N ASP A 219 1.37 1.42 -28.77
CA ASP A 219 2.17 0.22 -28.47
C ASP A 219 3.43 0.49 -27.64
N GLN A 220 4.17 1.57 -27.93
CA GLN A 220 5.40 1.91 -27.19
C GLN A 220 5.08 2.27 -25.73
N SER A 221 4.07 3.12 -25.54
CA SER A 221 3.60 3.49 -24.20
C SER A 221 3.03 2.27 -23.46
N LYS A 222 2.33 1.38 -24.17
CA LYS A 222 1.79 0.13 -23.63
C LYS A 222 2.91 -0.80 -23.12
N LYS A 223 3.98 -0.99 -23.91
CA LYS A 223 5.17 -1.77 -23.51
C LYS A 223 5.86 -1.16 -22.30
N LYS A 224 6.02 0.18 -22.27
CA LYS A 224 6.60 0.90 -21.15
C LYS A 224 5.77 0.73 -19.87
N ALA A 225 4.45 0.92 -19.95
CA ALA A 225 3.53 0.75 -18.82
C ALA A 225 3.59 -0.68 -18.26
N ARG A 226 3.60 -1.69 -19.14
CA ARG A 226 3.78 -3.09 -18.73
C ARG A 226 5.09 -3.30 -17.97
N SER A 227 6.21 -2.86 -18.53
CA SER A 227 7.53 -3.04 -17.91
C SER A 227 7.62 -2.37 -16.54
N LEU A 228 7.02 -1.18 -16.39
CA LEU A 228 6.96 -0.48 -15.10
C LEU A 228 6.04 -1.20 -14.10
N ALA A 229 4.90 -1.73 -14.54
CA ALA A 229 4.02 -2.52 -13.69
C ALA A 229 4.73 -3.79 -13.18
N GLU A 230 5.40 -4.53 -14.07
CA GLU A 230 6.19 -5.72 -13.71
C GLU A 230 7.30 -5.40 -12.70
N LEU A 231 8.05 -4.33 -12.93
CA LEU A 231 9.10 -3.85 -12.02
C LEU A 231 8.54 -3.56 -10.63
N HIS A 232 7.45 -2.78 -10.56
CA HIS A 232 6.91 -2.33 -9.28
C HIS A 232 6.18 -3.44 -8.52
N TYR A 233 5.45 -4.34 -9.18
CA TYR A 233 4.91 -5.51 -8.49
C TYR A 233 6.03 -6.39 -7.94
N GLY A 234 7.08 -6.65 -8.73
CA GLY A 234 8.24 -7.43 -8.28
C GLY A 234 8.91 -6.82 -7.05
N LYS A 235 9.10 -5.49 -7.04
CA LYS A 235 9.60 -4.78 -5.85
C LYS A 235 8.64 -4.87 -4.67
N ALA A 236 7.33 -4.73 -4.89
CA ALA A 236 6.34 -4.80 -3.81
C ALA A 236 6.38 -6.16 -3.09
N VAL A 237 6.37 -7.25 -3.87
CA VAL A 237 6.53 -8.62 -3.33
C VAL A 237 7.88 -8.80 -2.65
N GLY A 238 8.96 -8.21 -3.17
CA GLY A 238 10.30 -8.31 -2.58
C GLY A 238 10.46 -7.68 -1.19
N TYR A 239 9.63 -6.68 -0.86
CA TYR A 239 9.63 -6.02 0.46
C TYR A 239 8.56 -6.55 1.41
N LEU A 240 7.53 -7.23 0.90
CA LEU A 240 6.44 -7.72 1.72
C LEU A 240 6.80 -9.06 2.39
N ASP A 241 6.23 -9.31 3.57
CA ASP A 241 6.31 -10.63 4.22
C ASP A 241 4.95 -11.32 4.11
N ALA A 242 4.95 -12.53 3.53
CA ALA A 242 3.73 -13.29 3.26
C ALA A 242 2.98 -13.75 4.52
N ALA A 243 3.67 -13.90 5.66
CA ALA A 243 3.06 -14.28 6.93
C ALA A 243 2.52 -13.06 7.69
N LEU A 244 3.19 -11.90 7.58
CA LEU A 244 2.71 -10.66 8.20
C LEU A 244 1.57 -10.02 7.43
N TYR A 245 1.61 -10.06 6.09
CA TYR A 245 0.63 -9.41 5.21
C TYR A 245 0.04 -10.38 4.17
N PRO A 246 -0.57 -11.50 4.59
CA PRO A 246 -1.00 -12.56 3.68
C PRO A 246 -2.06 -12.09 2.67
N CYS A 247 -2.97 -11.19 3.07
CA CYS A 247 -4.02 -10.66 2.20
C CYS A 247 -3.42 -9.82 1.06
N GLU A 248 -2.52 -8.89 1.40
CA GLU A 248 -1.85 -8.01 0.43
C GLU A 248 -0.94 -8.81 -0.50
N TRP A 249 -0.23 -9.80 0.05
CA TRP A 249 0.62 -10.71 -0.73
C TRP A 249 -0.18 -11.45 -1.81
N ILE A 250 -1.29 -12.08 -1.43
CA ILE A 250 -2.18 -12.79 -2.35
C ILE A 250 -2.76 -11.82 -3.38
N ARG A 251 -3.20 -10.64 -2.96
CA ARG A 251 -3.78 -9.62 -3.86
C ARG A 251 -2.79 -9.20 -4.95
N ILE A 252 -1.57 -8.85 -4.57
CA ILE A 252 -0.51 -8.43 -5.49
C ILE A 252 -0.23 -9.54 -6.53
N LEU A 253 -0.10 -10.78 -6.08
CA LEU A 253 0.14 -11.91 -6.98
C LEU A 253 -1.05 -12.15 -7.94
N LEU A 254 -2.29 -12.02 -7.48
CA LEU A 254 -3.47 -12.13 -8.34
C LEU A 254 -3.57 -10.98 -9.36
N GLU A 255 -3.14 -9.77 -9.01
CA GLU A 255 -3.03 -8.65 -9.95
C GLU A 255 -1.96 -8.92 -11.03
N GLN A 256 -0.83 -9.53 -10.67
CA GLN A 256 0.17 -9.98 -11.65
C GLN A 256 -0.35 -11.10 -12.57
N VAL A 257 -1.13 -12.04 -12.03
CA VAL A 257 -1.84 -13.07 -12.81
C VAL A 257 -2.79 -12.41 -13.81
N ALA A 258 -3.60 -11.44 -13.37
CA ALA A 258 -4.52 -10.72 -14.24
C ALA A 258 -3.80 -9.96 -15.37
N MET A 259 -2.62 -9.40 -15.09
CA MET A 259 -1.79 -8.74 -16.11
C MET A 259 -1.28 -9.74 -17.16
N CYS A 260 -0.87 -10.94 -16.73
CA CYS A 260 -0.46 -12.01 -17.62
C CYS A 260 -1.62 -12.47 -18.51
N GLU A 261 -2.81 -12.67 -17.94
CA GLU A 261 -4.03 -13.03 -18.68
C GLU A 261 -4.39 -11.98 -19.73
N TYR A 262 -4.34 -10.69 -19.37
CA TYR A 262 -4.59 -9.61 -20.34
C TYR A 262 -3.56 -9.61 -21.49
N HIS A 263 -2.31 -9.98 -21.21
CA HIS A 263 -1.33 -10.15 -22.28
C HIS A 263 -1.68 -11.31 -23.22
N VAL A 264 -2.15 -12.43 -22.66
CA VAL A 264 -2.60 -13.61 -23.42
C VAL A 264 -3.78 -13.29 -24.31
N THR A 265 -4.77 -12.54 -23.83
CA THR A 265 -5.93 -12.13 -24.64
C THR A 265 -5.51 -11.23 -25.80
N THR A 266 -4.49 -10.38 -25.60
CA THR A 266 -3.99 -9.47 -26.63
C THR A 266 -3.15 -10.19 -27.71
N HIS A 267 -2.38 -11.24 -27.34
CA HIS A 267 -1.38 -11.88 -28.24
C HIS A 267 -1.63 -13.37 -28.49
N GLY A 268 -2.88 -13.82 -28.38
CA GLY A 268 -3.31 -15.22 -28.27
C GLY A 268 -2.56 -16.25 -29.15
N GLY A 269 -2.34 -17.45 -28.60
CA GLY A 269 -1.78 -18.59 -29.34
C GLY A 269 -0.31 -18.47 -29.78
N SER A 270 0.37 -17.38 -29.40
CA SER A 270 1.80 -17.17 -29.64
C SER A 270 2.67 -17.84 -28.57
N ALA A 271 3.96 -18.04 -28.86
CA ALA A 271 4.93 -18.47 -27.84
C ALA A 271 5.03 -17.48 -26.66
N ALA A 272 4.74 -16.19 -26.91
CA ALA A 272 4.69 -15.17 -25.87
C ALA A 272 3.47 -15.32 -24.94
N ALA A 273 2.31 -15.73 -25.49
CA ALA A 273 1.14 -16.06 -24.69
C ALA A 273 1.40 -17.25 -23.76
N ILE A 274 2.09 -18.29 -24.24
CA ILE A 274 2.47 -19.45 -23.41
C ILE A 274 3.41 -19.04 -22.28
N ARG A 275 4.45 -18.25 -22.57
CA ARG A 275 5.35 -17.71 -21.53
C ARG A 275 4.60 -16.87 -20.49
N SER A 276 3.57 -16.15 -20.91
CA SER A 276 2.75 -15.34 -19.99
C SER A 276 1.84 -16.21 -19.12
N LEU A 277 1.28 -17.30 -19.65
CA LEU A 277 0.57 -18.29 -18.84
C LEU A 277 1.49 -18.99 -17.84
N GLN A 278 2.73 -19.29 -18.23
CA GLN A 278 3.74 -19.85 -17.33
C GLN A 278 4.10 -18.86 -16.21
N ALA A 279 4.27 -17.58 -16.53
CA ALA A 279 4.48 -16.55 -15.53
C ALA A 279 3.27 -16.41 -14.57
N ALA A 280 2.04 -16.46 -15.09
CA ALA A 280 0.84 -16.47 -14.26
C ALA A 280 0.83 -17.65 -13.27
N LEU A 281 1.21 -18.84 -13.72
CA LEU A 281 1.29 -20.01 -12.87
C LEU A 281 2.38 -19.90 -11.80
N GLU A 282 3.53 -19.30 -12.13
CA GLU A 282 4.58 -19.01 -11.16
C GLU A 282 4.10 -18.04 -10.06
N HIS A 283 3.37 -16.98 -10.43
CA HIS A 283 2.75 -16.09 -9.45
C HIS A 283 1.74 -16.81 -8.55
N LEU A 284 0.93 -17.72 -9.12
CA LEU A 284 0.02 -18.55 -8.33
C LEU A 284 0.76 -19.46 -7.36
N PHE A 285 1.90 -20.06 -7.72
CA PHE A 285 2.70 -20.85 -6.79
C PHE A 285 3.27 -20.02 -5.64
N GLN A 286 3.65 -18.77 -5.89
CA GLN A 286 4.14 -17.89 -4.83
C GLN A 286 3.09 -17.57 -3.76
N THR A 287 1.79 -17.76 -4.05
CA THR A 287 0.74 -17.61 -3.04
C THR A 287 0.78 -18.68 -1.96
N ARG A 288 1.42 -19.84 -2.22
CA ARG A 288 1.53 -20.96 -1.28
C ARG A 288 2.03 -20.52 0.10
N ARG A 289 3.04 -19.65 0.16
CA ARG A 289 3.62 -19.16 1.42
C ARG A 289 2.58 -18.49 2.33
N ALA A 290 1.73 -17.63 1.75
CA ALA A 290 0.66 -16.97 2.50
C ALA A 290 -0.44 -17.97 2.89
N LEU A 291 -0.79 -18.90 1.98
CA LEU A 291 -1.80 -19.92 2.22
C LEU A 291 -1.41 -20.91 3.33
N GLU A 292 -0.14 -21.30 3.41
CA GLU A 292 0.39 -22.16 4.48
C GLU A 292 0.31 -21.48 5.84
N TYR A 293 0.70 -20.19 5.89
CA TYR A 293 0.53 -19.40 7.10
C TYR A 293 -0.93 -19.34 7.52
N LEU A 294 -1.83 -18.96 6.61
CA LEU A 294 -3.27 -18.87 6.88
C LEU A 294 -3.87 -20.21 7.29
N GLY A 295 -3.46 -21.31 6.65
CA GLY A 295 -3.88 -22.68 6.96
C GLY A 295 -3.39 -23.19 8.32
N SER A 296 -2.32 -22.59 8.86
CA SER A 296 -1.81 -22.93 10.19
C SER A 296 -2.53 -22.20 11.34
N LEU A 297 -3.32 -21.17 11.02
CA LEU A 297 -4.05 -20.39 12.02
C LEU A 297 -5.21 -21.21 12.59
N LYS A 298 -5.34 -21.22 13.92
CA LYS A 298 -6.54 -21.75 14.56
C LYS A 298 -7.60 -20.66 14.54
N VAL A 299 -8.70 -20.88 13.81
CA VAL A 299 -9.88 -20.02 13.93
C VAL A 299 -10.51 -20.33 15.29
N ASP A 300 -10.34 -19.45 16.27
CA ASP A 300 -11.22 -19.48 17.43
C ASP A 300 -12.62 -19.13 16.94
N LYS A 301 -13.55 -20.09 17.04
CA LYS A 301 -14.97 -19.95 16.66
C LYS A 301 -15.75 -18.95 17.56
N GLY A 302 -15.07 -17.97 18.15
CA GLY A 302 -15.61 -17.00 19.09
C GLY A 302 -15.38 -15.53 18.71
N SER A 303 -14.79 -15.22 17.55
CA SER A 303 -14.66 -13.83 17.06
C SER A 303 -15.72 -13.43 16.03
N GLU A 304 -16.87 -14.10 16.02
CA GLU A 304 -18.10 -13.49 15.52
C GLU A 304 -18.71 -12.71 16.69
N CYS A 305 -18.29 -11.46 16.86
CA CYS A 305 -18.91 -10.54 17.80
C CYS A 305 -19.34 -9.28 17.02
N GLU A 306 -20.61 -9.34 16.62
CA GLU A 306 -21.58 -8.25 16.66
C GLU A 306 -21.02 -6.82 16.55
N THR A 307 -21.17 -6.25 15.36
CA THR A 307 -21.27 -4.79 15.21
C THR A 307 -22.60 -4.33 15.81
N ALA A 308 -22.62 -3.96 17.09
CA ALA A 308 -23.63 -3.07 17.67
C ALA A 308 -23.18 -2.44 19.01
N THR A 309 -22.86 -1.14 18.94
CA THR A 309 -23.07 -0.07 19.94
C THR A 309 -22.60 -0.19 21.40
N ASP A 310 -21.81 0.83 21.78
CA ASP A 310 -21.65 1.49 23.09
C ASP A 310 -21.21 0.69 24.32
N SER A 311 -19.98 0.97 24.80
CA SER A 311 -19.81 1.79 26.02
C SER A 311 -18.34 2.15 26.35
N LYS A 312 -18.24 3.32 26.99
CA LYS A 312 -17.10 4.15 27.40
C LYS A 312 -16.02 3.49 28.26
N GLY A 313 -14.78 4.02 28.16
CA GLY A 313 -13.93 4.24 29.34
C GLY A 313 -12.44 3.91 29.20
N GLU A 314 -11.63 4.97 29.05
CA GLU A 314 -10.22 5.12 29.49
C GLU A 314 -9.13 4.20 28.90
N GLU A 315 -8.30 4.75 28.00
CA GLU A 315 -6.84 4.72 28.19
C GLU A 315 -6.08 5.75 27.33
N SER A 316 -4.98 6.22 27.92
CA SER A 316 -4.09 7.30 27.50
C SER A 316 -3.60 7.22 26.04
N SER A 317 -3.77 8.34 25.32
CA SER A 317 -3.46 8.52 23.91
C SER A 317 -1.96 8.37 23.57
N LYS A 318 -1.54 7.16 23.21
CA LYS A 318 -0.48 6.95 22.22
C LYS A 318 -1.17 6.84 20.86
N VAL A 319 -1.08 7.88 20.03
CA VAL A 319 -1.30 7.76 18.58
C VAL A 319 -0.08 7.05 18.01
N HIS A 320 0.03 5.76 18.31
CA HIS A 320 0.89 4.83 17.61
C HIS A 320 -0.01 4.11 16.62
N GLU A 321 0.35 4.23 15.34
CA GLU A 321 -0.10 3.44 14.20
C GLU A 321 -0.29 1.98 14.66
N LYS A 322 -1.55 1.54 14.81
CA LYS A 322 -1.88 0.17 15.24
C LYS A 322 -1.30 -0.77 14.18
N CYS A 323 -0.21 -1.44 14.53
CA CYS A 323 0.57 -2.28 13.62
C CYS A 323 -0.33 -3.38 13.05
N GLY A 324 -0.59 -3.32 11.74
CA GLY A 324 -1.54 -4.17 11.05
C GLY A 324 -1.07 -5.61 10.91
N SER A 325 -1.23 -6.40 11.97
CA SER A 325 -1.06 -7.87 11.97
C SER A 325 -2.40 -8.61 12.05
N GLU A 326 -3.52 -7.90 11.91
CA GLU A 326 -4.84 -8.51 11.93
C GLU A 326 -5.19 -9.03 10.53
N VAL A 327 -5.43 -10.34 10.45
CA VAL A 327 -5.82 -11.00 9.20
C VAL A 327 -7.20 -10.50 8.78
N LYS A 328 -7.30 -9.92 7.57
CA LYS A 328 -8.54 -9.41 7.00
C LYS A 328 -9.37 -10.55 6.41
N TRP A 329 -10.09 -11.29 7.25
CA TRP A 329 -10.85 -12.48 6.85
C TRP A 329 -11.91 -12.22 5.78
N GLU A 330 -12.60 -11.07 5.82
CA GLU A 330 -13.59 -10.71 4.78
C GLU A 330 -12.95 -10.58 3.39
N GLU A 331 -11.76 -10.01 3.34
CA GLU A 331 -11.04 -9.91 2.09
C GLU A 331 -10.60 -11.28 1.58
N LEU A 332 -10.10 -12.14 2.46
CA LEU A 332 -9.73 -13.51 2.10
C LEU A 332 -10.91 -14.32 1.57
N ARG A 333 -12.11 -14.14 2.13
CA ARG A 333 -13.35 -14.74 1.59
C ARG A 333 -13.60 -14.35 0.13
N THR A 334 -13.07 -13.21 -0.32
CA THR A 334 -13.12 -12.77 -1.72
C THR A 334 -11.91 -13.28 -2.53
N LEU A 335 -10.70 -13.15 -2.00
CA LEU A 335 -9.46 -13.46 -2.74
C LEU A 335 -9.27 -14.96 -2.97
N ILE A 336 -9.61 -15.80 -2.00
CA ILE A 336 -9.35 -17.24 -2.07
C ILE A 336 -10.18 -17.93 -3.18
N PRO A 337 -11.49 -17.67 -3.33
CA PRO A 337 -12.25 -18.17 -4.49
C PRO A 337 -11.70 -17.68 -5.83
N ILE A 338 -11.26 -16.41 -5.91
CA ILE A 338 -10.67 -15.85 -7.13
C ILE A 338 -9.37 -16.58 -7.49
N LEU A 339 -8.52 -16.84 -6.51
CA LEU A 339 -7.26 -17.57 -6.67
C LEU A 339 -7.51 -18.99 -7.20
N GLU A 340 -8.41 -19.74 -6.56
CA GLU A 340 -8.74 -21.11 -6.95
C GLU A 340 -9.29 -21.17 -8.40
N SER A 341 -10.20 -20.24 -8.74
CA SER A 341 -10.76 -20.11 -10.08
C SER A 341 -9.69 -19.78 -11.13
N ARG A 342 -8.79 -18.83 -10.83
CA ARG A 342 -7.70 -18.43 -11.72
C ARG A 342 -6.66 -19.53 -11.90
N LEU A 343 -6.34 -20.30 -10.86
CA LEU A 343 -5.45 -21.46 -10.95
C LEU A 343 -5.98 -22.50 -11.95
N THR A 344 -7.25 -22.86 -11.81
CA THR A 344 -7.89 -23.84 -12.70
C THR A 344 -7.95 -23.32 -14.14
N SER A 345 -8.26 -22.03 -14.32
CA SER A 345 -8.34 -21.39 -15.63
C SER A 345 -6.98 -21.30 -16.32
N ALA A 346 -5.92 -20.89 -15.61
CA ALA A 346 -4.57 -20.81 -16.14
C ALA A 346 -4.06 -22.18 -16.62
N LEU A 347 -4.25 -23.23 -15.81
CA LEU A 347 -3.88 -24.60 -16.17
C LEU A 347 -4.65 -25.10 -17.40
N LYS A 348 -5.96 -24.83 -17.46
CA LYS A 348 -6.79 -25.16 -18.63
C LYS A 348 -6.25 -24.51 -19.91
N ASP A 349 -5.87 -23.23 -19.84
CA ASP A 349 -5.36 -22.50 -20.99
C ASP A 349 -3.95 -22.94 -21.39
N ILE A 350 -3.11 -23.36 -20.44
CA ILE A 350 -1.83 -24.02 -20.74
C ILE A 350 -2.06 -25.34 -21.48
N VAL A 351 -3.04 -26.17 -21.07
CA VAL A 351 -3.39 -27.41 -21.78
C VAL A 351 -3.85 -27.12 -23.21
N LYS A 352 -4.73 -26.14 -23.40
CA LYS A 352 -5.20 -25.73 -24.74
C LYS A 352 -4.02 -25.26 -25.61
N ALA A 353 -3.17 -24.39 -25.09
CA ALA A 353 -2.06 -23.83 -25.85
C ALA A 353 -1.06 -24.92 -26.26
N ASN A 354 -0.72 -25.85 -25.36
CA ASN A 354 0.14 -26.98 -25.68
C ASN A 354 -0.49 -27.96 -26.68
N SER A 355 -1.81 -28.15 -26.63
CA SER A 355 -2.54 -28.99 -27.60
C SER A 355 -2.44 -28.41 -29.01
N VAL A 356 -2.59 -27.09 -29.14
CA VAL A 356 -2.45 -26.38 -30.42
C VAL A 356 -1.01 -26.48 -30.95
N LEU A 357 0.00 -26.36 -30.09
CA LEU A 357 1.40 -26.55 -30.51
C LEU A 357 1.68 -27.96 -31.01
N LYS A 358 1.22 -28.98 -30.28
CA LYS A 358 1.36 -30.39 -30.66
C LYS A 358 0.75 -30.65 -32.04
N ASN A 359 -0.46 -30.12 -32.30
CA ASN A 359 -1.13 -30.27 -33.60
C ASN A 359 -0.36 -29.59 -34.75
N LYS A 360 0.47 -28.57 -34.45
CA LYS A 360 1.35 -27.90 -35.42
C LYS A 360 2.73 -28.56 -35.56
N GLY A 361 2.94 -29.75 -34.99
CA GLY A 361 4.22 -30.45 -34.99
C GLY A 361 5.33 -29.76 -34.19
N LYS A 362 4.98 -28.82 -33.30
CA LYS A 362 5.92 -28.12 -32.42
C LYS A 362 5.78 -28.67 -31.01
N THR A 363 6.89 -29.03 -30.38
CA THR A 363 6.93 -29.43 -28.96
C THR A 363 7.33 -28.23 -28.11
N SER A 364 6.58 -27.98 -27.02
CA SER A 364 7.05 -27.06 -25.97
C SER A 364 8.20 -27.73 -25.23
N ARG A 365 9.35 -27.06 -25.12
CA ARG A 365 10.49 -27.53 -24.30
C ARG A 365 10.31 -27.18 -22.82
N ASP A 366 9.44 -26.23 -22.50
CA ASP A 366 9.23 -25.78 -21.12
C ASP A 366 7.96 -26.40 -20.51
N TRP A 367 8.06 -26.83 -19.24
CA TRP A 367 7.00 -27.43 -18.39
C TRP A 367 6.56 -28.86 -18.71
N GLY A 368 7.47 -29.72 -19.20
CA GLY A 368 7.16 -31.16 -19.39
C GLY A 368 6.17 -31.48 -20.53
N GLY A 369 5.75 -30.46 -21.28
CA GLY A 369 4.85 -30.60 -22.42
C GLY A 369 3.38 -30.81 -22.03
N LEU A 370 2.59 -31.30 -22.99
CA LEU A 370 1.13 -31.40 -22.86
C LEU A 370 0.66 -32.34 -21.74
N GLU A 371 1.37 -33.45 -21.51
CA GLU A 371 0.93 -34.46 -20.53
C GLU A 371 1.09 -33.97 -19.09
N THR A 372 2.20 -33.29 -18.76
CA THR A 372 2.38 -32.62 -17.47
C THR A 372 1.30 -31.58 -17.24
N ALA A 373 1.00 -30.74 -18.23
CA ALA A 373 -0.06 -29.74 -18.12
C ALA A 373 -1.45 -30.36 -17.85
N LYS A 374 -1.77 -31.48 -18.50
CA LYS A 374 -3.02 -32.22 -18.25
C LYS A 374 -3.06 -32.82 -16.85
N GLN A 375 -1.95 -33.42 -16.40
CA GLN A 375 -1.86 -34.00 -15.05
C GLN A 375 -2.07 -32.93 -13.98
N MET A 376 -1.41 -31.78 -14.12
CA MET A 376 -1.57 -30.64 -13.24
C MET A 376 -3.02 -30.12 -13.23
N TYR A 377 -3.61 -29.90 -14.40
CA TYR A 377 -5.00 -29.48 -14.52
C TYR A 377 -5.97 -30.47 -13.86
N SER A 378 -5.73 -31.77 -14.03
CA SER A 378 -6.53 -32.85 -13.44
C SER A 378 -6.46 -32.85 -11.91
N VAL A 379 -5.28 -32.62 -11.33
CA VAL A 379 -5.10 -32.49 -9.87
C VAL A 379 -5.84 -31.27 -9.32
N ALA A 380 -5.68 -30.11 -9.97
CA ALA A 380 -6.37 -28.89 -9.55
C ALA A 380 -7.90 -29.06 -9.58
N LEU A 381 -8.44 -29.64 -10.66
CA LEU A 381 -9.88 -29.86 -10.81
C LEU A 381 -10.46 -30.81 -9.74
N ARG A 382 -9.74 -31.90 -9.40
CA ARG A 382 -10.16 -32.81 -8.32
C ARG A 382 -10.17 -32.13 -6.97
N SER A 383 -9.14 -31.33 -6.68
CA SER A 383 -9.07 -30.55 -5.44
C SER A 383 -10.26 -29.61 -5.32
N SER A 384 -10.56 -28.80 -6.36
CA SER A 384 -11.70 -27.88 -6.36
C SER A 384 -13.05 -28.55 -6.30
N SER A 385 -13.20 -29.78 -6.78
CA SER A 385 -14.49 -30.50 -6.69
C SER A 385 -14.84 -30.96 -5.26
N THR A 386 -13.87 -30.93 -4.35
CA THR A 386 -14.01 -31.38 -2.96
C THR A 386 -14.43 -30.22 -2.03
N SER A 387 -14.59 -29.00 -2.59
CA SER A 387 -14.81 -27.75 -1.86
C SER A 387 -16.28 -27.52 -1.45
N GLY A 388 -16.86 -28.37 -0.60
CA GLY A 388 -18.18 -28.12 -0.02
C GLY A 388 -18.26 -26.81 0.80
N ASP A 389 -19.15 -26.72 1.78
CA ASP A 389 -19.17 -25.61 2.74
C ASP A 389 -17.97 -25.71 3.70
N GLU A 390 -16.77 -25.46 3.15
CA GLU A 390 -15.48 -25.61 3.79
C GLU A 390 -15.06 -24.28 4.42
N ASP A 391 -14.64 -24.34 5.68
CA ASP A 391 -14.07 -23.19 6.39
C ASP A 391 -12.85 -22.61 5.65
N ILE A 392 -12.68 -21.29 5.71
CA ILE A 392 -11.69 -20.56 4.93
C ILE A 392 -10.24 -21.01 5.22
N VAL A 393 -9.93 -21.39 6.46
CA VAL A 393 -8.59 -21.88 6.84
C VAL A 393 -8.32 -23.24 6.21
N LYS A 394 -9.29 -24.16 6.28
CA LYS A 394 -9.17 -25.47 5.62
C LYS A 394 -9.03 -25.32 4.12
N LYS A 395 -9.79 -24.38 3.53
CA LYS A 395 -9.69 -24.05 2.11
C LYS A 395 -8.29 -23.54 1.73
N CYS A 396 -7.69 -22.66 2.54
CA CYS A 396 -6.31 -22.20 2.35
C CYS A 396 -5.32 -23.37 2.39
N GLN A 397 -5.44 -24.26 3.38
CA GLN A 397 -4.59 -25.44 3.52
C GLN A 397 -4.69 -26.37 2.31
N ARG A 398 -5.92 -26.71 1.88
CA ARG A 398 -6.17 -27.55 0.69
C ARG A 398 -5.53 -26.96 -0.57
N ILE A 399 -5.67 -25.65 -0.78
CA ILE A 399 -5.07 -24.98 -1.93
C ILE A 399 -3.54 -25.00 -1.84
N ALA A 400 -2.96 -24.76 -0.65
CA ALA A 400 -1.51 -24.86 -0.44
C ALA A 400 -0.96 -26.25 -0.78
N GLU A 401 -1.61 -27.31 -0.30
CA GLU A 401 -1.27 -28.71 -0.61
C GLU A 401 -1.41 -29.00 -2.11
N THR A 402 -2.47 -28.47 -2.74
CA THR A 402 -2.66 -28.57 -4.19
C THR A 402 -1.49 -27.93 -4.94
N LEU A 403 -1.12 -26.69 -4.59
CA LEU A 403 0.01 -25.99 -5.22
C LEU A 403 1.33 -26.75 -5.04
N GLN A 404 1.56 -27.34 -3.86
CA GLN A 404 2.73 -28.18 -3.59
C GLN A 404 2.78 -29.40 -4.52
N ASN A 405 1.69 -30.16 -4.63
CA ASN A 405 1.59 -31.32 -5.52
C ASN A 405 1.83 -30.94 -6.99
N LEU A 406 1.31 -29.79 -7.42
CA LEU A 406 1.53 -29.27 -8.77
C LEU A 406 3.02 -28.96 -9.03
N GLN A 407 3.72 -28.38 -8.04
CA GLN A 407 5.15 -28.11 -8.14
C GLN A 407 6.00 -29.39 -8.19
N GLU A 408 5.57 -30.47 -7.53
CA GLU A 408 6.23 -31.78 -7.58
C GLU A 408 6.09 -32.42 -8.96
N ILE A 409 4.89 -32.43 -9.53
CA ILE A 409 4.62 -32.91 -10.90
C ILE A 409 5.53 -32.20 -11.91
N MET A 410 5.80 -30.91 -11.73
CA MET A 410 6.71 -30.18 -12.63
C MET A 410 8.17 -30.59 -12.49
N LYS A 411 8.61 -30.98 -11.29
CA LYS A 411 9.99 -31.36 -11.02
C LYS A 411 10.29 -32.75 -11.57
N GLU A 412 9.33 -33.66 -11.51
CA GLU A 412 9.47 -35.04 -12.02
C GLU A 412 9.64 -35.09 -13.56
N THR A 413 9.20 -34.06 -14.28
CA THR A 413 9.30 -33.99 -15.75
C THR A 413 10.47 -33.14 -16.27
N ARG A 414 11.35 -32.63 -15.39
CA ARG A 414 12.61 -31.95 -15.77
C ARG A 414 13.77 -32.91 -15.66
#